data_AF-A0A7W7QZT3-F1
#
_entry.id   AF-A0A7W7QZT3-F1
#
_cell.length_a   1.000
_cell.length_b   1.000
_cell.length_c   1.000
_cell.angle_alpha   90.00
_cell.angle_beta   90.00
_cell.angle_gamma   90.00
#
_symmetry.space_group_name_H-M   'P 1'
#
loop_
_entity.id
_entity.type
_entity.pdbx_description
1 polymer ?
#
loop_
_entity_poly.entity_id
_entity_poly.type
_entity_poly.pdbx_seq_one_letter_code
_entity_poly.pdbx_strand_id
1 'polypeptide(L)'
;MVLGAVSVLGLSLLVAPAARADAITPPTASSTPPVAGSGSPAVAAAIYDARSKAKAAGKAVPIDAMTSEAATTVANPDGTLTTTQSAQAVRFKRGDSWADIDTTLHANADGTLSPAAVPVAVTLSGGGSGPMATITTSDGKQLATSAPFTLPAPSVSGDTATYASVLPDVDLQITATRAGGWRDVIVVRSTAAAANPALKTIHFPIATVGLTANADASGSLSFTDATGAVRLSSPTSFQWDSSSPSTSGASPSPSPVPRPRELPCAQPPSRRLTPVRPRPPPVRKLQALERTSR
;
A
#
# COMPACT_ATOMS: atom_id res chain seq x y z
N MET A 1 44.73 -41.73 -52.56
CA MET A 1 46.12 -42.22 -52.45
C MET A 1 46.81 -41.35 -51.41
N VAL A 2 47.17 -41.98 -50.28
CA VAL A 2 48.08 -41.57 -49.18
C VAL A 2 47.67 -40.34 -48.34
N LEU A 3 47.13 -40.50 -47.11
CA LEU A 3 47.75 -40.77 -45.78
C LEU A 3 48.61 -39.64 -45.20
N GLY A 4 48.38 -39.28 -43.92
CA GLY A 4 49.37 -38.58 -43.12
C GLY A 4 48.85 -37.86 -41.87
N ALA A 5 48.57 -38.60 -40.79
CA ALA A 5 48.38 -38.05 -39.45
C ALA A 5 49.74 -37.82 -38.78
N VAL A 6 49.91 -36.70 -38.06
CA VAL A 6 50.93 -36.56 -37.01
C VAL A 6 50.34 -35.78 -35.84
N SER A 7 50.19 -36.49 -34.72
CA SER A 7 49.93 -35.95 -33.39
C SER A 7 51.18 -35.28 -32.82
N VAL A 8 51.02 -34.14 -32.16
CA VAL A 8 52.02 -33.61 -31.22
C VAL A 8 51.33 -33.34 -29.89
N LEU A 9 51.74 -34.10 -28.87
CA LEU A 9 51.43 -33.86 -27.46
C LEU A 9 52.25 -32.65 -26.97
N GLY A 10 51.57 -31.62 -26.49
CA GLY A 10 52.15 -30.47 -25.79
C GLY A 10 51.59 -30.36 -24.37
N LEU A 11 52.38 -30.83 -23.41
CA LEU A 11 52.15 -30.81 -21.96
C LEU A 11 51.87 -29.38 -21.46
N SER A 12 50.63 -29.07 -21.05
CA SER A 12 50.29 -27.79 -20.43
C SER A 12 50.07 -27.97 -18.93
N LEU A 13 50.87 -27.24 -18.16
CA LEU A 13 51.01 -27.23 -16.71
C LEU A 13 49.70 -26.82 -16.03
N LEU A 14 49.20 -27.66 -15.13
CA LEU A 14 48.03 -27.39 -14.29
C LEU A 14 48.43 -26.42 -13.16
N VAL A 15 48.21 -25.13 -13.34
CA VAL A 15 48.29 -24.14 -12.25
C VAL A 15 46.94 -24.10 -11.54
N ALA A 16 46.91 -24.63 -10.32
CA ALA A 16 45.77 -24.48 -9.42
C ALA A 16 45.69 -23.03 -8.91
N PRO A 17 44.57 -22.31 -9.06
CA PRO A 17 44.37 -21.07 -8.32
C PRO A 17 44.09 -21.41 -6.86
N ALA A 18 44.93 -20.91 -5.95
CA ALA A 18 44.65 -20.88 -4.53
C ALA A 18 43.35 -20.09 -4.31
N ALA A 19 42.33 -20.77 -3.79
CA ALA A 19 41.09 -20.14 -3.36
C ALA A 19 41.39 -19.20 -2.18
N ARG A 20 41.49 -17.89 -2.48
CA ARG A 20 41.30 -16.87 -1.44
C ARG A 20 39.83 -16.88 -1.07
N ALA A 21 39.54 -17.42 0.11
CA ALA A 21 38.30 -17.15 0.81
C ALA A 21 38.32 -15.68 1.26
N ASP A 22 37.90 -14.77 0.38
CA ASP A 22 37.47 -13.45 0.83
C ASP A 22 36.20 -13.68 1.67
N ALA A 23 36.35 -13.44 2.97
CA ALA A 23 35.22 -13.39 3.88
C ALA A 23 34.28 -12.28 3.39
N ILE A 24 33.13 -12.68 2.84
CA ILE A 24 32.04 -11.77 2.52
C ILE A 24 31.47 -11.30 3.86
N THR A 25 32.03 -10.22 4.39
CA THR A 25 31.35 -9.40 5.39
C THR A 25 30.13 -8.82 4.67
N PRO A 26 28.89 -9.14 5.08
CA PRO A 26 27.73 -8.46 4.52
C PRO A 26 27.90 -6.95 4.79
N PRO A 27 27.67 -6.07 3.81
CA PRO A 27 27.57 -4.66 4.12
C PRO A 27 26.37 -4.50 5.05
N THR A 28 26.64 -4.19 6.32
CA THR A 28 25.64 -3.68 7.25
C THR A 28 25.20 -2.31 6.72
N ALA A 29 24.33 -2.30 5.72
CA ALA A 29 23.62 -1.12 5.28
C ALA A 29 22.61 -0.77 6.38
N SER A 30 23.11 -0.12 7.43
CA SER A 30 22.28 0.65 8.37
C SER A 30 21.72 1.84 7.61
N SER A 31 20.76 1.61 6.71
CA SER A 31 19.91 2.67 6.18
C SER A 31 18.85 2.97 7.24
N THR A 32 19.29 3.69 8.28
CA THR A 32 18.35 4.40 9.14
C THR A 32 17.69 5.45 8.26
N PRO A 33 16.36 5.47 8.08
CA PRO A 33 15.70 6.56 7.41
C PRO A 33 16.07 7.86 8.14
N PRO A 34 16.36 8.98 7.46
CA PRO A 34 16.51 10.24 8.16
C PRO A 34 15.20 10.52 8.90
N VAL A 35 15.25 10.45 10.23
CA VAL A 35 14.25 11.11 11.07
C VAL A 35 14.34 12.58 10.66
N ALA A 36 13.33 13.06 9.93
CA ALA A 36 13.18 14.47 9.62
C ALA A 36 13.23 15.22 10.95
N GLY A 37 14.36 15.84 11.23
CA GLY A 37 14.65 16.42 12.53
C GLY A 37 13.63 17.52 12.85
N SER A 38 13.10 17.47 14.06
CA SER A 38 12.34 18.53 14.73
C SER A 38 13.17 19.82 14.98
N GLY A 39 14.15 20.12 14.13
CA GLY A 39 15.24 21.08 14.39
C GLY A 39 15.21 22.36 13.57
N SER A 40 14.21 22.59 12.71
CA SER A 40 14.09 23.87 12.00
C SER A 40 13.33 24.90 12.85
N PRO A 41 13.83 26.15 12.99
CA PRO A 41 13.09 27.22 13.66
C PRO A 41 11.67 27.43 13.13
N ALA A 42 11.46 27.21 11.83
CA ALA A 42 10.15 27.32 11.20
C ALA A 42 9.17 26.25 11.69
N VAL A 43 9.64 25.00 11.87
CA VAL A 43 8.82 23.90 12.39
C VAL A 43 8.47 24.16 13.87
N ALA A 44 9.42 24.65 14.66
CA ALA A 44 9.18 25.00 16.06
C ALA A 44 8.12 26.12 16.20
N ALA A 45 8.18 27.16 15.37
CA ALA A 45 7.18 28.22 15.34
C ALA A 45 5.79 27.68 14.95
N ALA A 46 5.71 26.80 13.93
CA ALA A 46 4.47 26.17 13.51
C ALA A 46 3.84 25.31 14.62
N ILE A 47 4.66 24.56 15.37
CA ILE A 47 4.19 23.79 16.53
C ILE A 47 3.61 24.71 17.61
N TYR A 48 4.30 25.81 17.93
CA TYR A 48 3.83 26.75 18.95
C TYR A 48 2.49 27.39 18.56
N ASP A 49 2.40 27.89 17.33
CA ASP A 49 1.18 28.49 16.80
C ASP A 49 0.00 27.50 16.77
N ALA A 50 0.23 26.28 16.28
CA ALA A 50 -0.80 25.23 16.24
C ALA A 50 -1.28 24.84 17.65
N ARG A 51 -0.40 24.73 18.64
CA ARG A 51 -0.79 24.46 20.04
C ARG A 51 -1.61 25.59 20.64
N SER A 52 -1.23 26.85 20.37
CA SER A 52 -1.99 28.02 20.82
C SER A 52 -3.41 28.01 20.23
N LYS A 53 -3.53 27.77 18.92
CA LYS A 53 -4.82 27.65 18.23
C LYS A 53 -5.64 26.46 18.72
N ALA A 54 -5.04 25.29 18.92
CA ALA A 54 -5.74 24.10 19.40
C ALA A 54 -6.31 24.31 20.82
N LYS A 55 -5.53 24.95 21.69
CA LYS A 55 -5.97 25.32 23.04
C LYS A 55 -7.10 26.34 23.02
N ALA A 56 -7.01 27.36 22.17
CA ALA A 56 -8.04 28.39 22.04
C ALA A 56 -9.34 27.84 21.41
N ALA A 57 -9.25 26.96 20.42
CA ALA A 57 -10.39 26.38 19.72
C ALA A 57 -11.01 25.16 20.44
N GLY A 58 -10.30 24.55 21.38
CA GLY A 58 -10.71 23.31 22.03
C GLY A 58 -10.77 22.11 21.06
N LYS A 59 -10.08 22.18 19.92
CA LYS A 59 -10.05 21.14 18.87
C LYS A 59 -8.63 20.91 18.38
N ALA A 60 -8.36 19.72 17.85
CA ALA A 60 -7.06 19.42 17.25
C ALA A 60 -6.83 20.29 15.99
N VAL A 61 -5.60 20.80 15.84
CA VAL A 61 -5.21 21.66 14.70
C VAL A 61 -4.04 21.01 13.95
N PRO A 62 -4.13 20.79 12.63
CA PRO A 62 -3.03 20.24 11.85
C PRO A 62 -1.83 21.17 11.80
N ILE A 63 -0.64 20.58 11.76
CA ILE A 63 0.64 21.27 11.61
C ILE A 63 1.12 21.01 10.19
N ASP A 64 0.85 21.92 9.26
CA ASP A 64 1.18 21.73 7.84
C ASP A 64 2.68 21.51 7.61
N ALA A 65 3.53 22.19 8.39
CA ALA A 65 4.98 22.03 8.36
C ALA A 65 5.46 20.62 8.74
N MET A 66 4.59 19.81 9.36
CA MET A 66 4.83 18.41 9.74
C MET A 66 3.87 17.44 9.04
N THR A 67 3.16 17.93 8.00
CA THR A 67 2.25 17.12 7.20
C THR A 67 2.96 16.69 5.92
N SER A 68 2.83 15.41 5.58
CA SER A 68 3.38 14.79 4.37
C SER A 68 2.31 13.95 3.67
N GLU A 69 2.67 13.35 2.53
CA GLU A 69 1.78 12.49 1.73
C GLU A 69 1.24 11.28 2.50
N ALA A 70 2.00 10.78 3.48
CA ALA A 70 1.65 9.60 4.27
C ALA A 70 1.54 9.87 5.79
N ALA A 71 1.82 11.09 6.26
CA ALA A 71 1.74 11.43 7.69
C ALA A 71 1.04 12.77 7.93
N THR A 72 0.26 12.85 9.00
CA THR A 72 -0.34 14.09 9.49
C THR A 72 -0.02 14.24 10.96
N THR A 73 0.45 15.41 11.36
CA THR A 73 0.68 15.74 12.77
C THR A 73 -0.29 16.82 13.18
N VAL A 74 -1.03 16.59 14.27
CA VAL A 74 -1.97 17.56 14.85
C VAL A 74 -1.52 17.97 16.25
N ALA A 75 -1.75 19.23 16.61
CA ALA A 75 -1.67 19.72 17.99
C ALA A 75 -3.02 19.55 18.68
N ASN A 76 -3.05 18.88 19.83
CA ASN A 76 -4.25 18.65 20.60
C ASN A 76 -4.49 19.79 21.61
N PRO A 77 -5.74 20.01 22.07
CA PRO A 77 -6.06 21.05 23.05
C PRO A 77 -5.36 20.89 24.40
N ASP A 78 -5.00 19.67 24.77
CA ASP A 78 -4.24 19.32 25.97
C ASP A 78 -2.74 19.66 25.86
N GLY A 79 -2.31 20.15 24.69
CA GLY A 79 -0.94 20.54 24.41
C GLY A 79 -0.03 19.40 23.94
N THR A 80 -0.55 18.18 23.76
CA THR A 80 0.16 17.05 23.15
C THR A 80 0.14 17.15 21.61
N LEU A 81 1.01 16.38 20.96
CA LEU A 81 1.00 16.20 19.51
C LEU A 81 0.59 14.76 19.18
N THR A 82 -0.20 14.58 18.13
CA THR A 82 -0.54 13.25 17.60
C THR A 82 -0.14 13.18 16.14
N THR A 83 0.65 12.18 15.80
CA THR A 83 1.01 11.88 14.41
C THR A 83 0.30 10.61 13.98
N THR A 84 -0.45 10.71 12.88
CA THR A 84 -1.03 9.56 12.18
C THR A 84 -0.21 9.27 10.95
N GLN A 85 0.25 8.03 10.78
CA GLN A 85 1.07 7.59 9.65
C GLN A 85 0.40 6.43 8.91
N SER A 86 0.50 6.45 7.59
CA SER A 86 -0.03 5.43 6.69
C SER A 86 1.10 4.68 5.99
N ALA A 87 0.86 3.42 5.60
CA ALA A 87 1.83 2.60 4.88
C ALA A 87 2.07 3.09 3.43
N GLN A 88 1.13 3.86 2.88
CA GLN A 88 1.20 4.45 1.55
C GLN A 88 0.73 5.91 1.63
N ALA A 89 1.06 6.69 0.60
CA ALA A 89 0.49 8.03 0.42
C ALA A 89 -1.05 7.96 0.42
N VAL A 90 -1.66 8.89 1.14
CA VAL A 90 -3.13 9.09 1.21
C VAL A 90 -3.54 10.47 0.72
N ARG A 91 -2.56 11.36 0.52
CA ARG A 91 -2.75 12.71 0.00
C ARG A 91 -1.58 13.10 -0.87
N PHE A 92 -1.78 14.09 -1.71
CA PHE A 92 -0.75 14.70 -2.53
C PHE A 92 -0.92 16.21 -2.53
N LYS A 93 0.15 16.91 -2.91
CA LYS A 93 0.12 18.37 -2.99
C LYS A 93 -0.34 18.81 -4.37
N ARG A 94 -1.42 19.58 -4.41
CA ARG A 94 -1.96 20.22 -5.62
C ARG A 94 -1.74 21.74 -5.49
N GLY A 95 -0.70 22.25 -6.14
CA GLY A 95 -0.23 23.62 -5.91
C GLY A 95 0.25 23.78 -4.47
N ASP A 96 -0.37 24.70 -3.72
CA ASP A 96 -0.04 24.94 -2.30
C ASP A 96 -0.96 24.21 -1.32
N SER A 97 -1.98 23.49 -1.82
CA SER A 97 -2.96 22.79 -0.99
C SER A 97 -2.78 21.28 -1.01
N TRP A 98 -3.10 20.63 0.10
CA TRP A 98 -3.23 19.17 0.15
C TRP A 98 -4.57 18.72 -0.42
N ALA A 99 -4.56 17.66 -1.20
CA ALA A 99 -5.75 16.97 -1.67
C ALA A 99 -5.63 15.48 -1.33
N ASP A 100 -6.73 14.88 -0.89
CA ASP A 100 -6.78 13.44 -0.64
C ASP A 100 -6.70 12.67 -1.96
N ILE A 101 -6.06 11.51 -1.91
CA ILE A 101 -5.98 10.58 -3.04
C ILE A 101 -7.28 9.80 -3.12
N ASP A 102 -7.92 9.83 -4.30
CA ASP A 102 -9.10 9.06 -4.64
C ASP A 102 -8.86 8.35 -5.98
N THR A 103 -8.69 7.04 -5.94
CA THR A 103 -8.44 6.20 -7.11
C THR A 103 -9.73 5.69 -7.77
N THR A 104 -10.91 6.09 -7.28
CA THR A 104 -12.20 5.69 -7.87
C THR A 104 -12.28 6.12 -9.32
N LEU A 105 -12.52 5.17 -10.22
CA LEU A 105 -12.59 5.41 -11.65
C LEU A 105 -13.96 5.97 -12.04
N HIS A 106 -13.93 7.00 -12.88
CA HIS A 106 -15.11 7.61 -13.48
C HIS A 106 -14.98 7.64 -15.00
N ALA A 107 -16.12 7.52 -15.69
CA ALA A 107 -16.18 7.67 -17.14
C ALA A 107 -16.08 9.14 -17.54
N ASN A 108 -15.21 9.40 -18.50
CA ASN A 108 -15.01 10.70 -19.15
C ASN A 108 -15.99 10.85 -20.33
N ALA A 109 -16.17 12.08 -20.80
CA ALA A 109 -17.07 12.38 -21.91
C ALA A 109 -16.64 11.72 -23.25
N ASP A 110 -15.36 11.41 -23.40
CA ASP A 110 -14.78 10.72 -24.56
C ASP A 110 -14.85 9.18 -24.45
N GLY A 111 -15.46 8.66 -23.38
CA GLY A 111 -15.59 7.23 -23.12
C GLY A 111 -14.40 6.60 -22.40
N THR A 112 -13.32 7.33 -22.14
CA THR A 112 -12.19 6.85 -21.33
C THR A 112 -12.53 6.83 -19.83
N LEU A 113 -11.67 6.24 -19.00
CA LEU A 113 -11.85 6.19 -17.55
C LEU A 113 -10.69 6.92 -16.86
N SER A 114 -10.97 7.70 -15.81
CA SER A 114 -9.93 8.35 -15.01
C SER A 114 -10.21 8.25 -13.51
N PRO A 115 -9.18 8.08 -12.66
CA PRO A 115 -9.32 8.21 -11.21
C PRO A 115 -9.72 9.64 -10.82
N ALA A 116 -10.53 9.76 -9.76
CA ALA A 116 -11.05 11.06 -9.30
C ALA A 116 -9.96 12.05 -8.85
N ALA A 117 -8.94 11.59 -8.13
CA ALA A 117 -7.86 12.43 -7.62
C ALA A 117 -6.57 11.65 -7.37
N VAL A 118 -5.57 11.85 -8.23
CA VAL A 118 -4.22 11.27 -8.12
C VAL A 118 -3.16 12.33 -8.45
N PRO A 119 -1.92 12.16 -7.97
CA PRO A 119 -0.84 13.13 -8.19
C PRO A 119 -0.42 13.30 -9.65
N VAL A 120 -0.60 12.26 -10.48
CA VAL A 120 -0.26 12.28 -11.91
C VAL A 120 -1.49 11.83 -12.70
N ALA A 121 -1.80 12.51 -13.80
CA ALA A 121 -2.98 12.21 -14.59
C ALA A 121 -2.87 10.82 -15.25
N VAL A 122 -3.84 9.96 -14.97
CA VAL A 122 -3.97 8.61 -15.54
C VAL A 122 -5.28 8.54 -16.31
N THR A 123 -5.25 7.95 -17.50
CA THR A 123 -6.44 7.67 -18.32
C THR A 123 -6.38 6.22 -18.75
N LEU A 124 -7.45 5.46 -18.50
CA LEU A 124 -7.62 4.09 -18.93
C LEU A 124 -8.60 4.03 -20.11
N SER A 125 -8.47 3.02 -20.95
CA SER A 125 -9.32 2.85 -22.13
C SER A 125 -10.79 2.64 -21.77
N GLY A 126 -11.68 3.13 -22.64
CA GLY A 126 -13.09 2.71 -22.67
C GLY A 126 -13.34 1.42 -23.45
N GLY A 127 -12.28 0.82 -24.00
CA GLY A 127 -12.34 -0.23 -25.01
C GLY A 127 -11.92 0.26 -26.39
N GLY A 128 -11.90 -0.64 -27.37
CA GLY A 128 -11.50 -0.40 -28.75
C GLY A 128 -10.00 -0.67 -29.00
N SER A 129 -9.41 0.14 -29.88
CA SER A 129 -8.03 -0.01 -30.36
C SER A 129 -7.06 1.06 -29.84
N GLY A 130 -7.52 1.94 -28.94
CA GLY A 130 -6.67 2.93 -28.30
C GLY A 130 -5.72 2.33 -27.25
N PRO A 131 -4.81 3.13 -26.69
CA PRO A 131 -3.96 2.70 -25.58
C PRO A 131 -4.81 2.18 -24.41
N MET A 132 -4.35 1.12 -23.74
CA MET A 132 -5.03 0.57 -22.57
C MET A 132 -4.93 1.51 -21.37
N ALA A 133 -3.80 2.22 -21.26
CA ALA A 133 -3.53 3.21 -20.22
C ALA A 133 -2.59 4.30 -20.73
N THR A 134 -2.79 5.52 -20.28
CA THR A 134 -1.95 6.69 -20.57
C THR A 134 -1.67 7.45 -19.29
N ILE A 135 -0.41 7.78 -19.04
CA ILE A 135 0.03 8.74 -18.02
C ILE A 135 0.41 10.04 -18.71
N THR A 136 -0.07 11.17 -18.18
CA THR A 136 0.36 12.51 -18.60
C THR A 136 0.91 13.28 -17.41
N THR A 137 2.14 13.77 -17.52
CA THR A 137 2.77 14.61 -16.50
C THR A 137 2.26 16.05 -16.59
N SER A 138 2.42 16.84 -15.53
CA SER A 138 2.00 18.24 -15.48
C SER A 138 2.67 19.13 -16.52
N ASP A 139 3.87 18.76 -16.96
CA ASP A 139 4.63 19.40 -18.04
C ASP A 139 4.38 18.78 -19.43
N GLY A 140 3.29 18.01 -19.58
CA GLY A 140 2.77 17.53 -20.87
C GLY A 140 3.49 16.32 -21.46
N LYS A 141 4.40 15.67 -20.73
CA LYS A 141 5.05 14.43 -21.19
C LYS A 141 4.10 13.26 -21.03
N GLN A 142 4.19 12.29 -21.93
CA GLN A 142 3.25 11.18 -21.96
C GLN A 142 3.93 9.83 -22.09
N LEU A 143 3.34 8.85 -21.40
CA LEU A 143 3.57 7.43 -21.58
C LEU A 143 2.23 6.77 -21.88
N ALA A 144 2.08 6.18 -23.06
CA ALA A 144 0.93 5.39 -23.44
C ALA A 144 1.34 3.93 -23.59
N THR A 145 0.56 3.03 -23.00
CA THR A 145 0.77 1.59 -23.14
C THR A 145 -0.45 0.99 -23.81
N SER A 146 -0.23 0.16 -24.82
CA SER A 146 -1.27 -0.52 -25.59
C SER A 146 -1.35 -1.99 -25.23
N ALA A 147 -2.54 -2.57 -25.33
CA ALA A 147 -2.73 -4.00 -25.20
C ALA A 147 -2.44 -4.70 -26.54
N PRO A 148 -1.89 -5.92 -26.55
CA PRO A 148 -1.69 -6.72 -27.76
C PRO A 148 -2.97 -7.38 -28.29
N PHE A 149 -4.12 -7.06 -27.70
CA PHE A 149 -5.43 -7.58 -28.04
C PHE A 149 -6.44 -6.43 -28.14
N THR A 150 -7.55 -6.68 -28.85
CA THR A 150 -8.66 -5.72 -28.91
C THR A 150 -9.33 -5.62 -27.55
N LEU A 151 -9.53 -4.39 -27.06
CA LEU A 151 -10.15 -4.18 -25.76
C LEU A 151 -11.68 -4.12 -25.90
N PRO A 152 -12.45 -4.97 -25.21
CA PRO A 152 -13.88 -4.79 -25.07
C PRO A 152 -14.21 -3.60 -24.17
N ALA A 153 -15.48 -3.23 -24.06
CA ALA A 153 -15.91 -2.25 -23.07
C ALA A 153 -15.66 -2.80 -21.64
N PRO A 154 -15.01 -2.04 -20.74
CA PRO A 154 -14.70 -2.51 -19.40
C PRO A 154 -15.89 -2.41 -18.45
N SER A 155 -15.97 -3.33 -17.49
CA SER A 155 -16.76 -3.14 -16.26
C SER A 155 -15.90 -2.51 -15.18
N VAL A 156 -16.41 -1.47 -14.52
CA VAL A 156 -15.66 -0.70 -13.51
C VAL A 156 -16.14 -1.05 -12.10
N SER A 157 -15.18 -1.28 -11.19
CA SER A 157 -15.42 -1.47 -9.76
C SER A 157 -14.35 -0.74 -8.97
N GLY A 158 -14.71 0.36 -8.32
CA GLY A 158 -13.78 1.19 -7.54
C GLY A 158 -12.65 1.73 -8.42
N ASP A 159 -11.43 1.30 -8.14
CA ASP A 159 -10.21 1.71 -8.86
C ASP A 159 -9.83 0.80 -10.04
N THR A 160 -10.65 -0.23 -10.31
CA THR A 160 -10.30 -1.30 -11.25
C THR A 160 -11.27 -1.36 -12.42
N ALA A 161 -10.73 -1.36 -13.64
CA ALA A 161 -11.43 -1.63 -14.89
C ALA A 161 -11.13 -3.06 -15.35
N THR A 162 -12.16 -3.87 -15.57
CA THR A 162 -12.04 -5.25 -16.05
C THR A 162 -12.52 -5.36 -17.49
N TYR A 163 -11.63 -5.77 -18.37
CA TYR A 163 -11.86 -6.05 -19.78
C TYR A 163 -12.04 -7.56 -19.94
N ALA A 164 -13.29 -8.01 -20.00
CA ALA A 164 -13.61 -9.43 -19.98
C ALA A 164 -13.38 -10.09 -21.35
N SER A 165 -12.83 -11.31 -21.36
CA SER A 165 -12.67 -12.12 -22.58
C SER A 165 -11.85 -11.42 -23.68
N VAL A 166 -10.74 -10.79 -23.29
CA VAL A 166 -9.75 -10.26 -24.26
C VAL A 166 -9.12 -11.38 -25.10
N LEU A 167 -9.08 -12.58 -24.53
CA LEU A 167 -8.94 -13.87 -25.22
C LEU A 167 -9.96 -14.85 -24.59
N PRO A 168 -10.26 -16.00 -25.22
CA PRO A 168 -11.15 -17.00 -24.61
C PRO A 168 -10.70 -17.37 -23.19
N ASP A 169 -11.60 -17.19 -22.21
CA ASP A 169 -11.36 -17.37 -20.76
C ASP A 169 -10.18 -16.58 -20.15
N VAL A 170 -9.79 -15.45 -20.77
CA VAL A 170 -8.76 -14.54 -20.25
C VAL A 170 -9.32 -13.13 -20.13
N ASP A 171 -9.18 -12.54 -18.96
CA ASP A 171 -9.56 -11.15 -18.70
C ASP A 171 -8.30 -10.29 -18.51
N LEU A 172 -8.37 -9.02 -18.91
CA LEU A 172 -7.38 -8.00 -18.51
C LEU A 172 -8.00 -7.14 -17.42
N GLN A 173 -7.34 -7.01 -16.28
CA GLN A 173 -7.70 -6.06 -15.24
C GLN A 173 -6.68 -4.95 -15.18
N ILE A 174 -7.14 -3.70 -15.15
CA ILE A 174 -6.28 -2.53 -14.96
C ILE A 174 -6.76 -1.79 -13.71
N THR A 175 -5.89 -1.71 -12.70
CA THR A 175 -6.15 -1.01 -11.44
C THR A 175 -5.36 0.30 -11.40
N ALA A 176 -6.01 1.44 -11.18
CA ALA A 176 -5.35 2.71 -10.92
C ALA A 176 -4.66 2.71 -9.55
N THR A 177 -3.43 3.23 -9.47
CA THR A 177 -2.65 3.25 -8.23
C THR A 177 -2.64 4.63 -7.58
N ARG A 178 -2.48 4.65 -6.25
CA ARG A 178 -2.39 5.89 -5.46
C ARG A 178 -1.21 6.78 -5.85
N ALA A 179 -0.15 6.20 -6.39
CA ALA A 179 1.04 6.93 -6.84
C ALA A 179 0.84 7.65 -8.19
N GLY A 180 -0.30 7.49 -8.87
CA GLY A 180 -0.52 8.07 -10.20
C GLY A 180 0.04 7.20 -11.32
N GLY A 181 -0.35 5.93 -11.35
CA GLY A 181 -0.08 4.99 -12.42
C GLY A 181 -1.14 3.90 -12.48
N TRP A 182 -0.80 2.73 -13.03
CA TRP A 182 -1.69 1.58 -13.04
C TRP A 182 -0.93 0.28 -12.73
N ARG A 183 -1.69 -0.77 -12.43
CA ARG A 183 -1.26 -2.16 -12.42
C ARG A 183 -2.15 -2.92 -13.40
N ASP A 184 -1.55 -3.61 -14.35
CA ASP A 184 -2.25 -4.56 -15.21
C ASP A 184 -2.08 -6.00 -14.69
N VAL A 185 -3.15 -6.79 -14.79
CA VAL A 185 -3.19 -8.19 -14.41
C VAL A 185 -3.94 -8.96 -15.49
N ILE A 186 -3.30 -10.00 -16.02
CA ILE A 186 -3.92 -10.94 -16.95
C ILE A 186 -4.47 -12.10 -16.12
N VAL A 187 -5.79 -12.21 -16.07
CA VAL A 187 -6.49 -13.24 -15.29
C VAL A 187 -6.86 -14.38 -16.20
N VAL A 188 -6.18 -15.53 -16.04
CA VAL A 188 -6.43 -16.76 -16.79
C VAL A 188 -7.39 -17.64 -16.01
N ARG A 189 -8.60 -17.87 -16.53
CA ARG A 189 -9.69 -18.51 -15.76
C ARG A 189 -9.80 -20.01 -15.95
N SER A 190 -9.20 -20.57 -17.00
CA SER A 190 -9.29 -21.99 -17.32
C SER A 190 -7.93 -22.58 -17.70
N THR A 191 -7.77 -23.89 -17.51
CA THR A 191 -6.59 -24.64 -17.95
C THR A 191 -6.46 -24.63 -19.47
N ALA A 192 -7.58 -24.62 -20.19
CA ALA A 192 -7.61 -24.46 -21.65
C ALA A 192 -7.05 -23.11 -22.09
N ALA A 193 -7.41 -22.01 -21.40
CA ALA A 193 -6.82 -20.69 -21.66
C ALA A 193 -5.33 -20.64 -21.35
N ALA A 194 -4.88 -21.27 -20.25
CA ALA A 194 -3.46 -21.33 -19.91
C ALA A 194 -2.60 -22.03 -20.98
N ALA A 195 -3.20 -22.94 -21.77
CA ALA A 195 -2.55 -23.58 -22.91
C ALA A 195 -2.48 -22.71 -24.18
N ASN A 196 -3.10 -21.53 -24.19
CA ASN A 196 -3.13 -20.65 -25.35
C ASN A 196 -1.71 -20.13 -25.68
N PRO A 197 -1.19 -20.38 -26.91
CA PRO A 197 0.14 -19.94 -27.29
C PRO A 197 0.32 -18.41 -27.24
N ALA A 198 -0.76 -17.63 -27.37
CA ALA A 198 -0.72 -16.17 -27.25
C ALA A 198 -0.32 -15.68 -25.85
N LEU A 199 -0.44 -16.53 -24.82
CA LEU A 199 -0.04 -16.19 -23.45
C LEU A 199 1.42 -16.51 -23.14
N LYS A 200 2.13 -17.24 -24.02
CA LYS A 200 3.54 -17.59 -23.82
C LYS A 200 4.45 -16.37 -23.87
N THR A 201 4.13 -15.42 -24.75
CA THR A 201 4.86 -14.18 -24.92
C THR A 201 3.87 -13.05 -25.13
N ILE A 202 3.82 -12.12 -24.19
CA ILE A 202 2.89 -10.99 -24.22
C ILE A 202 3.72 -9.71 -24.25
N HIS A 203 3.55 -8.94 -25.32
CA HIS A 203 4.22 -7.66 -25.49
C HIS A 203 3.19 -6.55 -25.36
N PHE A 204 3.46 -5.59 -24.48
CA PHE A 204 2.66 -4.38 -24.35
C PHE A 204 3.42 -3.23 -25.03
N PRO A 205 3.01 -2.81 -26.24
CA PRO A 205 3.67 -1.71 -26.92
C PRO A 205 3.57 -0.42 -26.09
N ILE A 206 4.68 0.28 -25.97
CA ILE A 206 4.75 1.59 -25.32
C ILE A 206 5.03 2.68 -26.35
N ALA A 207 4.39 3.82 -26.18
CA ALA A 207 4.66 5.04 -26.93
C ALA A 207 4.91 6.19 -25.95
N THR A 208 5.90 7.01 -26.23
CA THR A 208 6.29 8.13 -25.36
C THR A 208 6.27 9.46 -26.10
N VAL A 209 5.95 10.53 -25.37
CA VAL A 209 6.09 11.91 -25.83
C VAL A 209 6.96 12.65 -24.83
N GLY A 210 8.12 13.12 -25.27
CA GLY A 210 9.08 13.83 -24.42
C GLY A 210 9.74 12.97 -23.34
N LEU A 211 9.69 11.64 -23.49
CA LEU A 211 10.34 10.65 -22.62
C LEU A 211 11.12 9.62 -23.42
N THR A 212 12.22 9.16 -22.86
CA THR A 212 13.03 8.05 -23.35
C THR A 212 12.88 6.85 -22.41
N ALA A 213 12.48 5.70 -22.94
CA ALA A 213 12.36 4.48 -22.18
C ALA A 213 13.71 3.76 -22.07
N ASN A 214 14.08 3.34 -20.86
CA ASN A 214 15.27 2.55 -20.59
C ASN A 214 14.89 1.35 -19.73
N ALA A 215 15.43 0.18 -20.06
CA ALA A 215 15.29 -1.03 -19.26
C ALA A 215 16.63 -1.37 -18.61
N ASP A 216 16.60 -1.76 -17.34
CA ASP A 216 17.79 -2.31 -16.68
C ASP A 216 17.90 -3.84 -16.83
N ALA A 217 18.98 -4.42 -16.32
CA ALA A 217 19.22 -5.87 -16.38
C ALA A 217 18.19 -6.69 -15.60
N SER A 218 17.44 -6.09 -14.68
CA SER A 218 16.39 -6.73 -13.89
C SER A 218 15.01 -6.65 -14.56
N GLY A 219 14.90 -5.98 -15.71
CA GLY A 219 13.64 -5.74 -16.41
C GLY A 219 12.81 -4.60 -15.81
N SER A 220 13.36 -3.80 -14.91
CA SER A 220 12.72 -2.57 -14.45
C SER A 220 12.83 -1.50 -15.56
N LEU A 221 11.76 -0.74 -15.78
CA LEU A 221 11.72 0.34 -16.75
C LEU A 221 11.85 1.69 -16.05
N SER A 222 12.58 2.61 -16.68
CA SER A 222 12.65 4.02 -16.32
C SER A 222 12.40 4.89 -17.55
N PHE A 223 11.68 5.98 -17.36
CA PHE A 223 11.36 6.93 -18.41
C PHE A 223 11.98 8.27 -18.06
N THR A 224 13.00 8.67 -18.82
CA THR A 224 13.77 9.90 -18.58
C THR A 224 13.36 11.00 -19.52
N ASP A 225 13.41 12.25 -19.06
CA ASP A 225 13.26 13.40 -19.96
C ASP A 225 14.61 13.84 -20.58
N ALA A 226 14.56 14.88 -21.40
CA ALA A 226 15.75 15.42 -22.09
C ALA A 226 16.84 15.94 -21.14
N THR A 227 16.54 16.20 -19.87
CA THR A 227 17.53 16.59 -18.85
C THR A 227 18.20 15.39 -18.18
N GLY A 228 17.72 14.17 -18.46
CA GLY A 228 18.15 12.95 -17.80
C GLY A 228 17.42 12.64 -16.50
N ALA A 229 16.45 13.47 -16.09
CA ALA A 229 15.65 13.22 -14.90
C ALA A 229 14.66 12.06 -15.14
N VAL A 230 14.62 11.09 -14.23
CA VAL A 230 13.61 10.02 -14.25
C VAL A 230 12.26 10.61 -13.86
N ARG A 231 11.28 10.50 -14.76
CA ARG A 231 9.93 11.05 -14.58
C ARG A 231 8.89 9.99 -14.25
N LEU A 232 9.05 8.79 -14.80
CA LEU A 232 8.20 7.63 -14.51
C LEU A 232 9.07 6.38 -14.38
N SER A 233 8.58 5.37 -13.68
CA SER A 233 9.21 4.06 -13.59
C SER A 233 8.17 2.95 -13.53
N SER A 234 8.58 1.77 -13.96
CA SER A 234 7.83 0.53 -13.76
C SER A 234 8.77 -0.51 -13.15
N PRO A 235 8.41 -1.14 -12.02
CA PRO A 235 9.22 -2.20 -11.44
C PRO A 235 9.21 -3.44 -12.35
N THR A 236 10.10 -4.40 -12.05
CA THR A 236 10.10 -5.72 -12.67
C THR A 236 8.73 -6.39 -12.52
N SER A 237 8.17 -6.86 -13.63
CA SER A 237 6.93 -7.62 -13.63
C SER A 237 7.12 -8.97 -12.92
N PHE A 238 6.12 -9.41 -12.18
CA PHE A 238 6.10 -10.73 -11.55
C PHE A 238 4.79 -11.44 -11.87
N GLN A 239 4.81 -12.76 -11.79
CA GLN A 239 3.65 -13.62 -11.96
C GLN A 239 3.44 -14.43 -10.69
N TRP A 240 2.18 -14.76 -10.40
CA TRP A 240 1.81 -15.61 -9.27
C TRP A 240 0.76 -16.62 -9.73
N ASP A 241 0.81 -17.83 -9.17
CA ASP A 241 -0.30 -18.77 -9.31
C ASP A 241 -1.39 -18.47 -8.26
N SER A 242 -2.62 -18.85 -8.59
CA SER A 242 -3.75 -18.80 -7.65
C SER A 242 -3.98 -20.19 -7.07
N SER A 243 -2.94 -20.84 -6.52
CA SER A 243 -3.16 -22.04 -5.73
C SER A 243 -3.75 -21.63 -4.37
N SER A 244 -4.98 -22.07 -4.10
CA SER A 244 -5.48 -22.06 -2.73
C SER A 244 -4.67 -23.08 -1.93
N PRO A 245 -4.24 -22.79 -0.69
CA PRO A 245 -3.69 -23.82 0.18
C PRO A 245 -4.72 -24.95 0.22
N SER A 246 -4.33 -26.14 -0.22
CA SER A 246 -5.18 -27.30 -0.05
C SER A 246 -5.46 -27.41 1.45
N THR A 247 -6.71 -27.19 1.84
CA THR A 247 -7.16 -27.61 3.16
C THR A 247 -7.14 -29.14 3.12
N SER A 248 -5.95 -29.72 3.32
CA SER A 248 -5.84 -31.13 3.65
C SER A 248 -6.57 -31.26 4.97
N GLY A 249 -7.78 -31.80 4.87
CA GLY A 249 -8.63 -32.08 6.00
C GLY A 249 -7.93 -33.07 6.92
N ALA A 250 -7.22 -32.53 7.89
CA ALA A 250 -6.95 -33.13 9.19
C ALA A 250 -6.41 -32.02 10.10
N SER A 251 -7.29 -31.14 10.57
CA SER A 251 -7.09 -30.70 11.95
C SER A 251 -7.15 -31.96 12.78
N PRO A 252 -6.09 -32.36 13.52
CA PRO A 252 -6.27 -33.32 14.58
C PRO A 252 -7.36 -32.74 15.47
N SER A 253 -8.49 -33.45 15.58
CA SER A 253 -9.51 -33.12 16.57
C SER A 253 -8.77 -32.89 17.88
N PRO A 254 -8.94 -31.75 18.56
CA PRO A 254 -8.35 -31.59 19.87
C PRO A 254 -8.89 -32.74 20.72
N SER A 255 -8.00 -33.63 21.16
CA SER A 255 -8.31 -34.63 22.16
C SER A 255 -9.03 -33.92 23.31
N PRO A 256 -10.17 -34.44 23.80
CA PRO A 256 -10.90 -33.79 24.87
C PRO A 256 -9.94 -33.56 26.04
N VAL A 257 -9.70 -32.30 26.37
CA VAL A 257 -8.94 -31.92 27.56
C VAL A 257 -9.68 -32.55 28.75
N PRO A 258 -9.02 -33.39 29.56
CA PRO A 258 -9.66 -33.92 30.75
C PRO A 258 -10.04 -32.74 31.65
N ARG A 259 -11.34 -32.62 31.94
CA ARG A 259 -11.83 -31.65 32.93
C ARG A 259 -11.05 -31.86 34.24
N PRO A 260 -10.54 -30.79 34.87
CA PRO A 260 -10.00 -30.90 36.22
C PRO A 260 -11.08 -31.50 37.11
N ARG A 261 -10.73 -32.57 37.81
CA ARG A 261 -11.55 -33.16 38.88
C ARG A 261 -11.86 -32.03 39.86
N GLU A 262 -13.13 -31.71 40.08
CA GLU A 262 -13.54 -30.80 41.14
C GLU A 262 -12.92 -31.28 42.45
N LEU A 263 -11.98 -30.49 42.97
CA LEU A 263 -11.55 -30.58 44.35
C LEU A 263 -12.72 -30.05 45.18
N PRO A 264 -13.24 -30.82 46.16
CA PRO A 264 -14.31 -30.32 47.01
C PRO A 264 -13.85 -29.04 47.70
N CYS A 265 -14.63 -27.97 47.54
CA CYS A 265 -14.46 -26.74 48.32
C CYS A 265 -14.46 -27.08 49.80
N ALA A 266 -13.35 -26.80 50.50
CA ALA A 266 -13.34 -26.73 51.95
C ALA A 266 -14.24 -25.57 52.39
N GLN A 267 -15.30 -25.89 53.14
CA GLN A 267 -16.16 -24.89 53.77
C GLN A 267 -15.36 -24.03 54.77
N PRO A 268 -15.56 -22.70 54.80
CA PRO A 268 -15.08 -21.89 55.91
C PRO A 268 -15.95 -22.09 57.17
N PRO A 269 -15.39 -22.00 58.39
CA PRO A 269 -16.15 -22.22 59.61
C PRO A 269 -17.19 -21.12 59.84
N SER A 270 -18.38 -21.54 60.23
CA SER A 270 -19.55 -20.70 60.49
C SER A 270 -19.29 -19.73 61.64
N ARG A 271 -19.14 -18.43 61.34
CA ARG A 271 -19.14 -17.37 62.35
C ARG A 271 -20.57 -16.86 62.55
N ARG A 272 -21.15 -17.17 63.70
CA ARG A 272 -22.49 -16.75 64.13
C ARG A 272 -22.50 -15.22 64.28
N LEU A 273 -23.14 -14.50 63.36
CA LEU A 273 -23.34 -13.05 63.44
C LEU A 273 -24.64 -12.77 64.20
N THR A 274 -24.55 -12.00 65.29
CA THR A 274 -25.70 -11.43 66.01
C THR A 274 -26.34 -10.30 65.19
N PRO A 275 -27.68 -10.11 65.27
CA PRO A 275 -28.36 -9.11 64.45
C PRO A 275 -28.15 -7.69 64.98
N VAL A 276 -27.60 -6.82 64.15
CA VAL A 276 -27.56 -5.36 64.34
C VAL A 276 -28.92 -4.78 63.93
N ARG A 277 -29.50 -3.96 64.81
CA ARG A 277 -30.82 -3.32 64.63
C ARG A 277 -30.73 -2.18 63.59
N PRO A 278 -31.71 -2.02 62.68
CA PRO A 278 -31.66 -0.97 61.65
C PRO A 278 -32.00 0.43 62.19
N ARG A 279 -31.29 1.44 61.68
CA ARG A 279 -31.48 2.87 61.95
C ARG A 279 -32.52 3.46 60.97
N PRO A 280 -33.50 4.27 61.43
CA PRO A 280 -34.53 4.82 60.54
C PRO A 280 -34.02 6.02 59.71
N PRO A 281 -34.65 6.29 58.54
CA PRO A 281 -34.20 7.31 57.59
C PRO A 281 -34.59 8.75 58.00
N PRO A 282 -33.89 9.78 57.49
CA PRO A 282 -34.18 11.17 57.82
C PRO A 282 -35.40 11.71 57.03
N VAL A 283 -36.29 12.39 57.75
CA VAL A 283 -37.45 13.11 57.18
C VAL A 283 -37.03 14.52 56.80
N ARG A 284 -37.22 14.88 55.52
CA ARG A 284 -37.08 16.25 54.99
C ARG A 284 -38.41 16.97 55.23
N LYS A 285 -38.43 18.07 56.01
CA LYS A 285 -39.55 19.01 56.03
C LYS A 285 -39.07 20.43 55.75
N LEU A 286 -39.76 21.05 54.80
CA LEU A 286 -39.59 22.42 54.33
C LEU A 286 -39.81 23.45 55.45
N GLN A 287 -39.12 24.58 55.32
CA GLN A 287 -39.34 25.81 56.08
C GLN A 287 -40.65 26.49 55.65
N ALA A 288 -41.43 26.95 56.63
CA ALA A 288 -42.31 28.13 56.57
C ALA A 288 -42.41 28.66 58.02
N LEU A 289 -41.84 29.82 58.33
CA LEU A 289 -42.43 31.15 58.24
C LEU A 289 -43.32 31.50 59.46
N GLU A 290 -42.80 32.46 60.23
CA GLU A 290 -43.50 33.50 60.99
C GLU A 290 -44.23 33.26 62.33
N ARG A 291 -43.76 34.08 63.30
CA ARG A 291 -44.49 34.99 64.22
C ARG A 291 -45.20 34.47 65.48
N THR A 292 -44.61 34.88 66.61
CA THR A 292 -45.22 35.68 67.71
C THR A 292 -46.20 34.98 68.68
N SER A 293 -45.80 34.89 69.97
CA SER A 293 -46.46 35.62 71.07
C SER A 293 -45.82 35.33 72.44
N ARG A 294 -45.32 36.43 73.05
CA ARG A 294 -44.98 36.72 74.45
C ARG A 294 -43.86 35.95 75.16
#